data_AF-G8JTU9-F1
#
_entry.id   AF-G8JTU9-F1
#
_cell.length_a   1.000
_cell.length_b   1.000
_cell.length_c   1.000
_cell.angle_alpha   90.00
_cell.angle_beta   90.00
_cell.angle_gamma   90.00
#
_symmetry.space_group_name_H-M   'P 1'
#
loop_
_entity.id
_entity.type
_entity.pdbx_description
1 polymer ?
#
loop_
_entity_poly.entity_id
_entity_poly.type
_entity_poly.pdbx_seq_one_letter_code
_entity_poly.pdbx_strand_id
1 'polypeptide(L)'
;MGQVQPIHYAPGTVRQLTKEIAIAICVGALKGAVIGISSAFLLRTFSPVYRNVRTQVKVFYHCSWISMGAVFQADKQLIKFQETYHAQEALRRERILEEAADRGIFLEDDSIMPSKPSSE
;
A
#
# COMPACT_ATOMS: atom_id res chain seq x y z
N MET A 1 24.61 -9.42 26.37
CA MET A 1 24.37 -9.45 24.91
C MET A 1 22.86 -9.40 24.70
N GLY A 2 22.31 -8.19 24.61
CA GLY A 2 20.87 -7.99 24.43
C GLY A 2 20.50 -8.33 22.99
N GLN A 3 19.58 -9.28 22.84
CA GLN A 3 18.97 -9.62 21.56
C GLN A 3 18.21 -8.39 21.06
N VAL A 4 18.81 -7.63 20.15
CA VAL A 4 18.13 -6.53 19.45
C VAL A 4 17.15 -7.20 18.49
N GLN A 5 15.92 -7.41 18.95
CA GLN A 5 14.86 -7.88 18.08
C GLN A 5 14.68 -6.81 16.99
N PRO A 6 14.69 -7.17 15.70
CA PRO A 6 14.31 -6.23 14.66
C PRO A 6 12.91 -5.74 15.01
N ILE A 7 12.71 -4.41 15.04
CA ILE A 7 11.41 -3.78 15.29
C ILE A 7 10.53 -4.12 14.10
N HIS A 8 10.02 -5.34 14.08
CA HIS A 8 9.00 -5.77 13.16
C HIS A 8 7.71 -5.12 13.63
N TYR A 9 7.25 -4.14 12.84
CA TYR A 9 5.92 -3.56 12.87
C TYR A 9 5.39 -3.24 14.27
N ALA A 10 5.73 -2.05 14.80
CA ALA A 10 5.04 -1.53 15.98
C ALA A 10 3.52 -1.62 15.75
N PRO A 11 2.76 -2.35 16.58
CA PRO A 11 1.38 -2.74 16.28
C PRO A 11 0.44 -1.54 16.09
N GLY A 12 0.77 -0.38 16.67
CA GLY A 12 0.06 0.88 16.45
C GLY A 12 0.16 1.40 15.01
N THR A 13 1.34 1.31 14.40
CA THR A 13 1.58 1.77 13.01
C THR A 13 0.83 0.88 12.01
N VAL A 14 0.79 -0.42 12.26
CA VAL A 14 0.05 -1.37 11.40
C VAL A 14 -1.45 -1.11 11.45
N ARG A 15 -1.98 -0.77 12.62
CA ARG A 15 -3.41 -0.52 12.82
C ARG A 15 -3.88 0.76 12.14
N GLN A 16 -3.06 1.81 12.16
CA GLN A 16 -3.29 3.02 11.37
C GLN A 16 -3.22 2.72 9.88
N LEU A 17 -2.22 1.95 9.45
CA LEU A 17 -2.04 1.56 8.06
C LEU A 17 -3.24 0.78 7.51
N THR A 18 -3.75 -0.22 8.25
CA THR A 18 -4.93 -0.99 7.82
C THR A 18 -6.15 -0.10 7.66
N LYS A 19 -6.32 0.91 8.53
CA LYS A 19 -7.43 1.86 8.46
C LYS A 19 -7.32 2.77 7.23
N GLU A 20 -6.13 3.30 6.96
CA GLU A 20 -5.90 4.15 5.78
C GLU A 20 -6.06 3.38 4.47
N ILE A 21 -5.52 2.16 4.40
CA ILE A 21 -5.66 1.29 3.22
C ILE A 21 -7.13 0.92 3.02
N ALA A 22 -7.89 0.59 4.08
CA ALA A 22 -9.32 0.31 3.98
C ALA A 22 -10.10 1.49 3.41
N ILE A 23 -9.80 2.71 3.85
CA ILE A 23 -10.41 3.93 3.30
C ILE A 23 -10.01 4.12 1.82
N ALA A 24 -8.74 3.93 1.48
CA ALA A 24 -8.25 4.03 0.12
C ALA A 24 -8.92 3.01 -0.82
N ILE A 25 -9.10 1.77 -0.36
CA ILE A 25 -9.84 0.72 -1.06
C ILE A 25 -11.29 1.15 -1.31
N CYS A 26 -12.00 1.67 -0.30
CA CYS A 26 -13.36 2.16 -0.46
C CYS A 26 -13.46 3.29 -1.50
N VAL A 27 -12.52 4.24 -1.47
CA VAL A 27 -12.46 5.34 -2.45
C VAL A 27 -12.14 4.80 -3.86
N GLY A 28 -11.23 3.84 -3.97
CA GLY A 28 -10.89 3.17 -5.23
C GLY A 28 -12.06 2.39 -5.81
N ALA A 29 -12.77 1.64 -4.96
CA ALA A 29 -13.95 0.87 -5.33
C ALA A 29 -15.09 1.78 -5.82
N LEU A 30 -15.33 2.92 -5.16
CA LEU A 30 -16.32 3.92 -5.60
C LEU A 30 -15.97 4.49 -6.98
N LYS A 31 -14.69 4.85 -7.20
CA LYS A 31 -14.23 5.34 -8.52
C LYS A 31 -14.39 4.26 -9.59
N GLY A 32 -14.02 3.02 -9.28
CA GLY A 32 -14.20 1.86 -10.16
C GLY A 32 -15.67 1.60 -10.48
N ALA A 33 -16.57 1.75 -9.51
CA ALA A 33 -18.01 1.61 -9.70
C ALA A 33 -18.56 2.69 -10.64
N VAL A 34 -18.16 3.96 -10.47
CA VAL A 34 -18.59 5.06 -11.35
C VAL A 34 -18.14 4.82 -12.79
N ILE A 35 -16.88 4.39 -12.99
CA ILE A 35 -16.35 4.04 -14.32
C ILE A 35 -17.06 2.82 -14.90
N GLY A 36 -17.30 1.80 -14.09
CA GLY A 36 -18.02 0.59 -14.50
C GLY A 36 -19.47 0.88 -14.91
N ILE A 37 -20.17 1.77 -14.20
CA ILE A 37 -21.54 2.16 -14.53
C ILE A 37 -21.58 3.03 -15.79
N SER A 38 -20.70 4.03 -15.90
CA SER A 38 -20.67 4.93 -17.07
C SER A 38 -20.27 4.17 -18.35
N SER A 39 -19.27 3.31 -18.27
CA SER A 39 -18.85 2.46 -19.40
C SER A 39 -19.94 1.46 -19.81
N ALA A 40 -20.63 0.82 -18.86
CA ALA A 40 -21.74 -0.08 -19.17
C ALA A 40 -22.94 0.64 -19.79
N PHE A 41 -23.23 1.87 -19.37
CA PHE A 41 -24.28 2.71 -19.98
C PHE A 41 -23.94 3.09 -21.42
N LEU A 42 -22.69 3.44 -21.69
CA LEU A 42 -22.20 3.75 -23.03
C LEU A 42 -22.22 2.52 -23.95
N LEU A 43 -21.74 1.37 -23.45
CA LEU A 43 -21.75 0.09 -24.16
C LEU A 43 -23.16 -0.40 -24.48
N ARG A 44 -24.13 -0.16 -23.59
CA ARG A 44 -25.54 -0.45 -23.85
C ARG A 44 -26.12 0.40 -24.99
N THR A 45 -25.62 1.61 -25.18
CA THR A 45 -26.10 2.56 -26.19
C THR A 45 -25.49 2.25 -27.57
N PHE A 46 -24.20 1.95 -27.64
CA PHE A 46 -23.49 1.76 -28.91
C PHE A 46 -23.38 0.31 -29.39
N SER A 47 -23.41 -0.69 -28.51
CA SER A 47 -23.15 -2.09 -28.89
C SER A 47 -24.41 -2.97 -28.79
N PRO A 48 -24.92 -3.51 -29.92
CA PRO A 48 -26.02 -4.48 -29.89
C PRO A 48 -25.61 -5.80 -29.22
N VAL A 49 -24.31 -6.13 -29.22
CA VAL A 49 -23.75 -7.30 -28.54
C VAL A 49 -23.96 -7.18 -27.04
N TYR A 50 -23.62 -6.03 -26.44
CA TYR A 50 -23.77 -5.82 -24.99
C TYR A 50 -25.24 -5.75 -24.54
N ARG A 51 -26.13 -5.34 -25.45
CA ARG A 51 -27.58 -5.33 -25.22
C ARG A 51 -28.16 -6.74 -25.08
N ASN A 52 -27.64 -7.71 -25.84
CA ASN A 52 -28.17 -9.09 -25.88
C ASN A 52 -27.48 -10.05 -24.89
N VAL A 53 -26.45 -9.60 -24.20
CA VAL A 53 -25.67 -10.40 -23.24
C VAL A 53 -26.45 -10.63 -21.93
N ARG A 54 -26.32 -11.85 -21.38
CA ARG A 54 -26.95 -12.28 -20.12
C ARG A 54 -26.50 -11.43 -18.92
N THR A 55 -27.37 -11.33 -17.92
CA THR A 55 -27.16 -10.54 -16.70
C THR A 55 -25.86 -10.88 -15.96
N GLN A 56 -25.42 -12.14 -15.98
CA GLN A 56 -24.18 -12.59 -15.33
C GLN A 56 -22.93 -11.85 -15.84
N VAL A 57 -22.81 -11.66 -17.15
CA VAL A 57 -21.64 -11.00 -17.75
C VAL A 57 -21.62 -9.50 -17.41
N LYS A 58 -22.80 -8.88 -17.28
CA LYS A 58 -22.92 -7.47 -16.85
C LYS A 58 -22.43 -7.29 -15.42
N VAL A 59 -22.83 -8.19 -14.52
CA VAL A 59 -22.35 -8.18 -13.12
C VAL A 59 -20.85 -8.41 -13.06
N PHE A 60 -20.32 -9.36 -13.84
CA PHE A 60 -18.88 -9.62 -13.91
C PHE A 60 -18.10 -8.37 -14.35
N TYR A 61 -18.58 -7.67 -15.38
CA TYR A 61 -17.95 -6.45 -15.88
C TYR A 61 -17.86 -5.35 -14.82
N HIS A 62 -18.96 -5.12 -14.08
CA HIS A 62 -18.94 -4.16 -12.98
C HIS A 62 -17.99 -4.59 -11.86
N CYS A 63 -17.97 -5.87 -11.51
CA CYS A 63 -17.10 -6.41 -10.46
C CYS A 63 -15.62 -6.24 -10.84
N SER A 64 -15.26 -6.48 -12.11
CA SER A 64 -13.91 -6.28 -12.63
C SER A 64 -13.45 -4.82 -12.55
N TRP A 65 -14.32 -3.86 -12.86
CA TRP A 65 -13.98 -2.44 -12.72
C TRP A 65 -13.85 -2.00 -11.27
N ILE A 66 -14.71 -2.51 -10.38
CA ILE A 66 -14.66 -2.21 -8.94
C ILE A 66 -13.39 -2.79 -8.33
N SER A 67 -13.06 -4.04 -8.62
CA SER A 67 -11.85 -4.69 -8.10
C SER A 67 -10.59 -4.00 -8.61
N MET A 68 -10.53 -3.67 -9.91
CA MET A 68 -9.42 -2.94 -10.50
C MET A 68 -9.23 -1.56 -9.83
N GLY A 69 -10.32 -0.81 -9.64
CA GLY A 69 -10.28 0.50 -8.99
C GLY A 69 -9.84 0.44 -7.52
N ALA A 70 -10.29 -0.58 -6.79
CA ALA A 70 -9.91 -0.82 -5.40
C ALA A 70 -8.40 -1.12 -5.25
N VAL A 71 -7.89 -2.05 -6.06
CA VAL A 71 -6.48 -2.47 -6.01
C VAL A 71 -5.56 -1.31 -6.41
N PHE A 72 -5.88 -0.60 -7.49
CA PHE A 72 -5.06 0.50 -7.99
C PHE A 72 -4.89 1.62 -6.96
N GLN A 73 -5.94 1.94 -6.20
CA GLN A 73 -5.87 2.98 -5.17
C GLN A 73 -5.17 2.48 -3.91
N ALA A 74 -5.32 1.21 -3.56
CA ALA A 74 -4.62 0.56 -2.45
C ALA A 74 -3.10 0.55 -2.68
N ASP A 75 -2.65 0.13 -3.87
CA ASP A 75 -1.23 0.06 -4.22
C ASP A 75 -0.57 1.44 -4.14
N LYS A 76 -1.24 2.49 -4.62
CA LYS A 76 -0.74 3.86 -4.50
C LYS A 76 -0.58 4.32 -3.05
N GLN A 77 -1.53 3.94 -2.19
CA GLN A 77 -1.46 4.28 -0.77
C GLN A 77 -0.33 3.51 -0.08
N LEU A 78 -0.12 2.25 -0.48
CA LEU A 78 0.93 1.39 0.04
C LEU A 78 2.33 1.92 -0.32
N ILE A 79 2.55 2.35 -1.56
CA ILE A 79 3.81 2.95 -2.00
C ILE A 79 4.13 4.22 -1.19
N LYS A 80 3.15 5.13 -1.05
CA LYS A 80 3.34 6.36 -0.25
C LYS A 80 3.68 6.06 1.20
N PHE A 81 3.05 5.04 1.77
CA PHE A 81 3.34 4.61 3.12
C PHE A 81 4.77 4.07 3.25
N GLN A 82 5.21 3.23 2.33
CA GLN A 82 6.58 2.73 2.31
C GLN A 82 7.60 3.88 2.23
N GLU A 83 7.39 4.84 1.33
CA GLU A 83 8.27 6.01 1.18
C GLU A 83 8.35 6.83 2.47
N THR A 84 7.20 7.12 3.09
CA THR A 84 7.13 7.87 4.36
C THR A 84 7.81 7.09 5.49
N TYR A 85 7.61 5.78 5.55
CA TYR A 85 8.22 4.92 6.56
C TYR A 85 9.74 4.89 6.42
N HIS A 86 10.26 4.71 5.20
CA HIS A 86 11.70 4.74 4.94
C HIS A 86 12.32 6.10 5.28
N ALA A 87 11.64 7.21 4.97
CA ALA A 87 12.10 8.55 5.34
C ALA A 87 12.17 8.74 6.88
N GLN A 88 11.15 8.28 7.61
CA GLN A 88 11.15 8.34 9.08
C GLN A 88 12.23 7.44 9.70
N GLU A 89 12.49 6.29 9.10
CA GLU A 89 13.52 5.39 9.58
C GLU A 89 14.93 5.96 9.34
N ALA A 90 15.15 6.61 8.20
CA ALA A 90 16.40 7.32 7.92
C ALA A 90 16.67 8.44 8.95
N LEU A 91 15.67 9.28 9.25
CA LEU A 91 15.78 10.33 10.27
C LEU A 91 16.00 9.77 11.67
N ARG A 92 15.39 8.63 12.01
CA ARG A 92 15.65 7.96 13.29
C ARG A 92 17.10 7.48 13.39
N ARG A 93 17.65 6.92 12.32
CA ARG A 93 19.05 6.47 12.28
C ARG A 93 19.99 7.65 12.43
N GLU A 94 19.73 8.76 11.73
CA GLU A 94 20.50 10.00 11.85
C GLU A 94 20.52 10.52 13.29
N ARG A 95 19.36 10.61 13.95
CA ARG A 95 19.28 11.05 15.36
C ARG A 95 20.05 10.13 16.31
N ILE A 96 20.04 8.82 16.10
CA ILE A 96 20.78 7.86 16.95
C ILE A 96 22.29 8.03 16.74
N LEU A 97 22.72 8.27 15.50
CA LEU A 97 24.12 8.55 15.17
C LEU A 97 24.59 9.87 15.80
N GLU A 98 23.78 10.92 15.75
CA GLU A 98 24.05 12.19 16.44
C GLU A 98 24.15 12.01 17.96
N GLU A 99 23.22 11.28 18.58
CA GLU A 99 23.24 11.05 20.03
C GLU A 99 24.44 10.18 20.47
N ALA A 100 24.88 9.25 19.62
CA ALA A 100 26.10 8.47 19.85
C ALA A 100 27.38 9.31 19.68
N ALA A 101 27.41 10.20 18.68
CA ALA A 101 28.49 11.15 18.46
C ALA A 101 28.62 12.14 19.63
N ASP A 102 27.51 12.69 20.14
CA ASP A 102 27.47 13.58 21.31
C ASP A 102 27.94 12.89 22.60
N ARG A 103 27.76 11.56 22.69
CA ARG A 103 28.26 10.74 23.81
C ARG A 103 29.72 10.31 23.64
N GLY A 104 30.40 10.72 22.57
CA GLY A 104 31.80 10.39 22.30
C GLY A 104 32.04 8.90 22.00
N ILE A 105 30.99 8.13 21.71
CA ILE A 105 31.08 6.72 21.34
C ILE A 105 30.92 6.64 19.82
N PHE A 106 32.05 6.53 19.11
CA PHE A 106 32.05 6.27 17.67
C PHE A 106 31.56 4.84 17.43
N LEU A 107 30.32 4.69 16.97
CA LEU A 107 29.86 3.44 16.37
C LEU A 107 30.37 3.43 14.92
N GLU A 108 31.40 2.64 14.63
CA GLU A 108 31.79 2.36 13.25
C GLU A 108 30.63 1.69 12.48
N ASP A 109 30.37 2.20 11.28
CA ASP A 109 29.25 1.86 10.37
C ASP A 109 29.06 0.35 10.13
N ASP A 110 30.08 -0.48 10.39
CA ASP A 110 30.06 -1.93 10.20
C ASP A 110 29.13 -2.69 11.16
N SER A 111 28.73 -2.09 12.29
CA SER A 111 27.81 -2.73 13.25
C SER A 111 26.33 -2.62 12.85
N ILE A 112 26.02 -1.85 11.81
CA ILE A 112 24.66 -1.65 11.27
C ILE A 112 24.56 -2.27 9.86
N MET A 113 25.15 -3.45 9.64
CA MET A 113 24.82 -4.21 8.43
C MET A 113 23.38 -4.72 8.50
N PRO A 114 22.57 -4.56 7.44
CA PRO A 114 21.28 -5.22 7.36
C PRO A 114 21.52 -6.73 7.36
N SER A 115 20.87 -7.44 8.28
CA SER A 115 20.80 -8.90 8.20
C SER A 115 20.27 -9.27 6.82
N LYS A 116 21.14 -9.90 6.02
CA LYS A 116 20.86 -10.46 4.69
C LYS A 116 19.45 -11.08 4.67
N PRO A 117 18.60 -10.82 3.66
CA PRO A 117 17.38 -11.59 3.52
C PRO A 117 17.80 -13.04 3.32
N SER A 118 17.34 -13.93 4.21
CA SER A 118 17.45 -15.37 4.00
C SER A 118 16.56 -15.73 2.81
N SER A 119 17.14 -15.67 1.62
CA SER A 119 16.69 -16.47 0.48
C SER A 119 17.01 -17.93 0.81
N GLU A 120 15.94 -18.73 0.85
CA GLU A 120 15.84 -20.20 0.70
C GLU A 120 16.99 -21.09 1.18
#